data_AF-A0A2S9GJD7-F1
#
_entry.id   AF-A0A2S9GJD7-F1
#
_cell.length_a   1.000
_cell.length_b   1.000
_cell.length_c   1.000
_cell.angle_alpha   90.00
_cell.angle_beta   90.00
_cell.angle_gamma   90.00
#
_symmetry.space_group_name_H-M   'P 1'
#
loop_
_entity.id
_entity.type
_entity.pdbx_description
1 polymer ?
#
loop_
_entity_poly.entity_id
_entity_poly.type
_entity_poly.pdbx_seq_one_letter_code
_entity_poly.pdbx_strand_id
1 'polypeptide(L)'
;VAAADQLSGGPYDLVTMFDCLHDMGDPIGAARQVREVIAEDGPWMIVEPAAGDRVEDNFNPVGRAYYGFSTLLCTPSSLAQPVG
;
A
#
# COMPACT_ATOMS: atom_id res chain seq x y z
N VAL A 1 -4.98 -13.06 -18.06
CA VAL A 1 -4.93 -11.87 -17.19
C VAL A 1 -5.60 -12.27 -15.89
N ALA A 2 -4.92 -12.16 -14.75
CA ALA A 2 -5.50 -12.45 -13.44
C ALA A 2 -6.52 -11.35 -13.07
N ALA A 3 -7.45 -11.66 -12.16
CA ALA A 3 -8.30 -10.62 -11.58
C ALA A 3 -7.44 -9.63 -10.77
N ALA A 4 -7.94 -8.41 -10.56
CA ALA A 4 -7.18 -7.35 -9.88
C ALA A 4 -6.79 -7.69 -8.43
N ASP A 5 -7.51 -8.62 -7.80
CA ASP A 5 -7.31 -9.14 -6.45
C ASP A 5 -6.54 -10.48 -6.41
N GLN A 6 -6.11 -10.98 -7.57
CA GLN A 6 -5.39 -12.23 -7.71
C GLN A 6 -3.96 -12.01 -8.19
N LEU A 7 -3.00 -12.47 -7.40
CA LEU A 7 -1.60 -12.54 -7.75
C LEU A 7 -1.23 -13.98 -8.08
N SER A 8 -0.93 -14.28 -9.35
CA SER A 8 -0.65 -15.64 -9.82
C SER A 8 0.77 -15.77 -10.33
N GLY A 9 1.49 -16.82 -9.91
CA GLY A 9 2.87 -17.10 -10.31
C GLY A 9 3.81 -17.11 -9.12
N GLY A 10 5.11 -17.03 -9.40
CA GLY A 10 6.18 -17.03 -8.41
C GLY A 10 7.01 -18.33 -8.36
N PRO A 11 8.08 -18.37 -7.55
CA PRO A 11 8.55 -17.26 -6.70
C PRO A 11 9.06 -16.06 -7.51
N TYR A 12 8.72 -14.84 -7.11
CA TYR A 12 9.21 -13.60 -7.73
C TYR A 12 10.50 -13.14 -7.05
N ASP A 13 11.51 -12.78 -7.83
CA ASP A 13 12.77 -12.22 -7.31
C ASP A 13 12.60 -10.78 -6.78
N LEU A 14 11.52 -10.09 -7.15
CA LEU A 14 11.20 -8.73 -6.71
C LEU A 14 9.69 -8.51 -6.79
N VAL A 15 9.12 -7.92 -5.74
CA VAL A 15 7.75 -7.40 -5.75
C VAL A 15 7.81 -5.89 -5.47
N THR A 16 7.02 -5.11 -6.21
CA THR A 16 7.02 -3.65 -6.08
C THR A 16 5.61 -3.11 -5.90
N MET A 17 5.44 -2.19 -4.95
CA MET A 17 4.22 -1.41 -4.78
C MET A 17 4.58 0.08 -4.84
N PHE A 18 3.83 0.82 -5.65
CA PHE A 18 4.03 2.24 -5.87
C PHE A 18 2.76 2.98 -5.53
N ASP A 19 2.79 3.71 -4.41
CA ASP A 19 1.74 4.63 -3.97
C ASP A 19 0.37 3.98 -3.95
N CYS A 20 0.28 2.80 -3.31
CA CYS A 20 -0.94 2.00 -3.35
C CYS A 20 -1.22 1.17 -2.10
N LEU A 21 -0.21 0.83 -1.30
CA LEU A 21 -0.43 -0.04 -0.15
C LEU A 21 -1.30 0.66 0.91
N HIS A 22 -1.12 1.96 1.10
CA HIS A 22 -1.91 2.76 2.05
C HIS A 22 -3.38 2.94 1.62
N ASP A 23 -3.68 2.72 0.34
CA ASP A 23 -5.02 2.84 -0.26
C ASP A 23 -5.79 1.51 -0.25
N MET A 24 -5.15 0.39 0.08
CA MET A 24 -5.80 -0.92 0.07
C MET A 24 -6.79 -1.07 1.22
N GLY A 25 -7.93 -1.73 0.97
CA GLY A 25 -8.89 -2.07 2.03
C GLY A 25 -8.34 -3.10 3.02
N ASP A 26 -7.54 -4.06 2.55
CA ASP A 26 -6.83 -5.06 3.37
C ASP A 26 -5.32 -5.09 3.06
N PRO A 27 -4.54 -4.11 3.56
CA PRO A 27 -3.10 -4.06 3.32
C PRO A 27 -2.35 -5.24 3.98
N ILE A 28 -2.93 -5.87 5.01
CA ILE A 28 -2.34 -7.04 5.67
C ILE A 28 -2.51 -8.28 4.78
N GLY A 29 -3.71 -8.47 4.20
CA GLY A 29 -3.96 -9.51 3.21
C GLY A 29 -3.06 -9.37 1.99
N ALA A 30 -2.87 -8.16 1.48
CA ALA A 30 -1.91 -7.87 0.42
C ALA A 30 -0.48 -8.27 0.82
N ALA A 31 -0.02 -7.89 2.02
CA ALA A 31 1.30 -8.28 2.52
C ALA A 31 1.47 -9.80 2.63
N ARG A 32 0.41 -10.54 3.03
CA ARG A 32 0.41 -12.01 3.07
C ARG A 32 0.54 -12.61 1.67
N GLN A 33 -0.23 -12.12 0.70
CA GLN A 33 -0.12 -12.58 -0.69
C GLN A 33 1.29 -12.35 -1.24
N VAL A 34 1.88 -11.17 -1.00
CA VAL A 34 3.28 -10.88 -1.39
C VAL A 34 4.23 -11.90 -0.77
N ARG A 35 4.08 -12.19 0.52
CA ARG A 35 4.93 -13.17 1.23
C ARG A 35 4.81 -14.59 0.66
N GLU A 36 3.65 -14.98 0.15
CA GLU A 36 3.43 -16.31 -0.43
C GLU A 36 4.09 -16.48 -1.81
N VAL A 37 4.20 -15.39 -2.59
CA VAL A 37 4.68 -15.46 -3.97
C VAL A 37 6.10 -14.95 -4.19
N ILE A 38 6.70 -14.30 -3.19
CA ILE A 38 8.07 -13.78 -3.29
C ILE A 38 9.10 -14.89 -2.99
N ALA A 39 10.25 -14.84 -3.65
CA ALA A 39 11.38 -15.70 -3.31
C ALA A 39 11.80 -15.51 -1.84
N GLU A 40 12.41 -16.53 -1.22
CA GLU A 40 12.82 -16.49 0.20
C GLU A 40 13.68 -15.26 0.54
N ASP A 41 14.58 -14.91 -0.38
CA ASP A 41 15.48 -13.75 -0.29
C ASP A 41 15.05 -12.57 -1.21
N GLY A 42 13.85 -12.64 -1.79
CA GLY A 42 13.34 -11.60 -2.68
C GLY A 42 12.94 -10.34 -1.92
N PRO A 43 13.37 -9.13 -2.34
CA PRO A 43 12.94 -7.88 -1.73
C PRO A 43 11.50 -7.50 -2.12
N TRP A 44 10.76 -6.98 -1.15
CA TRP A 44 9.53 -6.23 -1.39
C TRP A 44 9.83 -4.73 -1.32
N MET A 45 9.77 -4.05 -2.46
CA MET A 45 9.96 -2.60 -2.56
C MET A 45 8.62 -1.89 -2.41
N ILE A 46 8.53 -1.01 -1.42
CA ILE A 46 7.35 -0.19 -1.13
C ILE A 46 7.75 1.26 -1.31
N VAL A 47 7.07 1.97 -2.21
CA VAL A 47 7.25 3.40 -2.46
C VAL A 47 5.98 4.10 -2.07
N GLU A 48 6.03 4.95 -1.04
CA GLU A 48 4.86 5.60 -0.44
C GLU A 48 5.16 7.06 -0.10
N PRO A 49 4.14 7.90 0.15
CA PRO A 49 4.34 9.28 0.59
C PRO A 49 5.14 9.33 1.89
N ALA A 50 6.17 10.19 1.92
CA ALA A 50 7.00 10.38 3.11
C ALA A 50 6.25 11.24 4.14
N ALA A 51 5.50 10.60 5.04
CA ALA A 51 4.80 11.21 6.16
C ALA A 51 5.37 10.72 7.50
N GLY A 52 5.36 11.57 8.52
CA GLY A 52 5.79 11.18 9.87
C GLY A 52 4.70 10.41 10.62
N ASP A 53 5.11 9.57 11.58
CA ASP A 53 4.18 8.75 12.38
C ASP A 53 3.29 9.59 13.30
N ARG A 54 3.82 10.72 13.81
CA ARG A 54 3.07 11.62 14.70
C ARG A 54 2.53 12.81 13.92
N VAL A 55 1.38 13.32 14.34
CA VAL A 55 0.72 14.45 13.66
C VAL A 55 1.64 15.68 13.63
N GLU A 56 2.34 15.96 14.72
CA GLU A 56 3.25 17.10 14.82
C GLU A 56 4.46 17.04 13.88
N ASP A 57 4.90 15.83 13.48
CA ASP A 57 5.99 15.64 12.52
C ASP A 57 5.57 16.12 11.10
N ASN A 58 4.26 16.23 10.88
CA ASN A 58 3.64 16.60 9.62
C ASN A 58 3.19 18.08 9.57
N PHE A 59 3.57 18.91 10.55
CA PHE A 59 3.26 20.35 10.57
C PHE A 59 4.12 21.16 9.59
N ASN A 60 3.99 20.82 8.31
CA ASN A 60 4.65 21.45 7.19
C ASN A 60 3.68 21.51 5.98
N PRO A 61 4.00 22.28 4.93
CA PRO A 61 3.10 22.42 3.78
C PRO A 61 2.78 21.10 3.06
N VAL A 62 3.72 20.16 3.02
CA VAL A 62 3.53 18.83 2.39
C VAL A 62 2.57 17.99 3.22
N GLY A 63 2.78 17.92 4.54
CA GLY A 63 1.88 17.22 5.46
C GLY A 63 0.46 17.76 5.40
N ARG A 64 0.27 19.09 5.26
CA ARG A 64 -1.06 19.67 5.03
C ARG A 64 -1.72 19.11 3.76
N ALA A 65 -0.98 19.01 2.66
CA ALA A 65 -1.50 18.45 1.41
C ALA A 65 -1.83 16.96 1.56
N TYR A 66 -0.92 16.18 2.17
CA TYR A 66 -1.13 14.75 2.42
C TYR A 66 -2.35 14.47 3.29
N TYR A 67 -2.59 15.24 4.35
CA TYR A 67 -3.83 15.12 5.13
C TYR A 67 -5.08 15.42 4.29
N GLY A 68 -5.01 16.41 3.38
CA GLY A 68 -6.08 16.72 2.44
C GLY A 68 -6.37 15.54 1.49
N PHE A 69 -5.32 14.98 0.88
CA PHE A 69 -5.45 13.80 0.01
C PHE A 69 -5.94 12.58 0.79
N SER A 70 -5.38 12.29 1.96
CA SER A 70 -5.77 11.15 2.77
C SER A 70 -7.25 11.20 3.16
N THR A 71 -7.74 12.38 3.56
CA THR A 71 -9.12 12.57 4.00
C THR A 71 -10.11 12.48 2.84
N LEU A 72 -9.75 13.00 1.66
CA LEU A 72 -10.68 13.16 0.54
C LEU A 72 -10.54 12.11 -0.56
N LEU A 73 -9.43 11.36 -0.58
CA LEU A 73 -9.11 10.38 -1.63
C LEU A 73 -8.77 9.01 -1.01
N CYS A 74 -7.66 8.91 -0.29
CA CYS A 74 -7.07 7.63 0.11
C CYS A 74 -7.95 6.83 1.07
N THR A 75 -8.32 7.44 2.20
CA THR A 75 -9.13 6.78 3.24
C THR A 75 -10.51 6.38 2.70
N PRO A 76 -11.27 7.25 2.00
CA PRO A 76 -12.51 6.84 1.34
C PRO A 76 -12.34 5.72 0.31
N SER A 77 -11.24 5.75 -0.48
CA SER A 77 -10.94 4.70 -1.47
C SER A 77 -10.72 3.33 -0.81
N SER A 78 -9.93 3.30 0.27
CA SER A 78 -9.70 2.09 1.06
C SER A 78 -11.00 1.54 1.65
N LEU A 79 -11.83 2.40 2.25
CA LEU A 79 -13.11 2.01 2.87
C LEU A 79 -14.17 1.52 1.86
N ALA A 80 -14.08 1.93 0.59
CA ALA A 80 -15.02 1.53 -0.45
C ALA A 80 -14.72 0.14 -1.03
N GLN A 81 -13.54 -0.41 -0.76
CA GLN A 81 -13.14 -1.73 -1.27
C GLN A 81 -13.81 -2.85 -0.46
N PRO A 82 -14.22 -3.95 -1.12
CA PRO A 82 -14.56 -5.17 -0.40
C PRO A 82 -13.33 -5.66 0.36
N VAL A 83 -13.46 -5.83 1.67
CA VAL A 83 -12.45 -6.46 2.51
C VAL A 83 -12.91 -7.86 2.87
N GLY A 84 -11.96 -8.81 2.98
CA GLY A 84 -12.23 -10.21 3.32
C GLY A 84 -12.88 -10.40 4.67
#